data_AF-A0A379TX69-F1
#
_entry.id   AF-A0A379TX69-F1
#
_cell.length_a   1.000
_cell.length_b   1.000
_cell.length_c   1.000
_cell.angle_alpha   90.00
_cell.angle_beta   90.00
_cell.angle_gamma   90.00
#
_symmetry.space_group_name_H-M   'P 1'
#
loop_
_entity.id
_entity.type
_entity.pdbx_description
1 polymer ?
#
loop_
_entity_poly.entity_id
_entity_poly.type
_entity_poly.pdbx_seq_one_letter_code
_entity_poly.pdbx_strand_id
1 'polypeptide(L)'
;MSFSQAVSGLNAAATNLDVIGNNIANSATYGFKSGTASFADMFAGSKVGLGVKVAGITQDFTDGTTTNTGRGLDVAISQNGFSAWWTAMVPFSIAATASSNWTRTVIWSICRGCS
;
A
#
# COMPACT_ATOMS: atom_id res chain seq x y z
N MET A 1 -0.13 35.08 7.20
CA MET A 1 -0.19 33.60 7.26
C MET A 1 -1.42 33.10 6.51
N SER A 2 -1.38 33.03 5.18
CA SER A 2 -2.50 32.51 4.36
C SER A 2 -1.97 31.75 3.16
N PHE A 3 -0.91 32.27 2.52
CA PHE A 3 -0.21 31.57 1.45
C PHE A 3 0.36 30.21 1.89
N SER A 4 1.02 30.11 3.05
CA SER A 4 1.53 28.83 3.56
C SER A 4 0.44 27.80 3.86
N GLN A 5 -0.75 28.26 4.28
CA GLN A 5 -1.92 27.39 4.47
C GLN A 5 -2.45 26.90 3.11
N ALA A 6 -2.53 27.78 2.12
CA ALA A 6 -2.93 27.42 0.75
C ALA A 6 -1.95 26.42 0.10
N VAL A 7 -0.64 26.63 0.26
CA VAL A 7 0.40 25.71 -0.24
C VAL A 7 0.32 24.36 0.46
N SER A 8 0.05 24.33 1.77
CA SER A 8 -0.13 23.08 2.52
C SER A 8 -1.33 22.27 2.00
N GLY A 9 -2.43 22.94 1.66
CA GLY A 9 -3.61 22.31 1.06
C GLY A 9 -3.35 21.78 -0.35
N LEU A 10 -2.60 22.52 -1.17
CA LEU A 10 -2.22 22.08 -2.51
C LEU A 10 -1.32 20.82 -2.46
N ASN A 11 -0.36 20.80 -1.54
CA ASN A 11 0.51 19.64 -1.33
C ASN A 11 -0.27 18.42 -0.81
N ALA A 12 -1.16 18.63 0.16
CA ALA A 12 -2.07 17.59 0.63
C ALA A 12 -2.94 17.02 -0.50
N ALA A 13 -3.48 17.88 -1.35
CA ALA A 13 -4.27 17.46 -2.52
C ALA A 13 -3.43 16.65 -3.54
N ALA A 14 -2.18 17.06 -3.81
CA ALA A 14 -1.28 16.34 -4.70
C ALA A 14 -1.00 14.92 -4.18
N THR A 15 -0.66 14.78 -2.90
CA THR A 15 -0.44 13.45 -2.30
C THR A 15 -1.67 12.56 -2.31
N ASN A 16 -2.88 13.14 -2.22
CA ASN A 16 -4.12 12.39 -2.35
C ASN A 16 -4.29 11.81 -3.76
N LEU A 17 -3.98 12.61 -4.78
CA LEU A 17 -4.03 12.18 -6.18
C LEU A 17 -3.00 11.09 -6.47
N ASP A 18 -1.80 11.16 -5.88
CA ASP A 18 -0.78 10.12 -6.01
C ASP A 18 -1.25 8.78 -5.44
N VAL A 19 -1.88 8.80 -4.26
CA VAL A 19 -2.44 7.59 -3.63
C VAL A 19 -3.59 7.02 -4.45
N ILE A 20 -4.49 7.86 -4.95
CA ILE A 20 -5.59 7.45 -5.84
C ILE A 20 -5.03 6.84 -7.13
N GLY A 21 -4.03 7.48 -7.75
CA GLY A 21 -3.38 7.00 -8.95
C GLY A 21 -2.73 5.63 -8.73
N ASN A 22 -2.06 5.44 -7.59
CA ASN A 22 -1.49 4.15 -7.21
C ASN A 22 -2.56 3.06 -7.03
N ASN A 23 -3.68 3.39 -6.38
CA ASN A 23 -4.79 2.45 -6.21
C ASN A 23 -5.42 2.04 -7.54
N ILE A 24 -5.60 2.98 -8.47
CA ILE A 24 -6.17 2.70 -9.79
C ILE A 24 -5.20 1.83 -10.60
N ALA A 25 -3.92 2.20 -10.64
CA ALA A 25 -2.89 1.45 -11.37
C ALA A 25 -2.77 0.00 -10.88
N ASN A 26 -2.95 -0.23 -9.58
CA ASN A 26 -2.83 -1.54 -8.95
C ASN A 26 -4.18 -2.24 -8.70
N SER A 27 -5.29 -1.69 -9.22
CA SER A 27 -6.63 -2.28 -9.04
C SER A 27 -6.76 -3.68 -9.65
N ALA A 28 -6.00 -3.98 -10.70
CA ALA A 28 -5.99 -5.29 -11.37
C ALA A 28 -4.96 -6.28 -10.77
N THR A 29 -4.14 -5.87 -9.80
CA THR A 29 -3.15 -6.76 -9.19
C THR A 29 -3.74 -7.59 -8.06
N TYR A 30 -3.54 -8.91 -8.13
CA TYR A 30 -3.95 -9.84 -7.09
C TYR A 30 -3.20 -9.60 -5.79
N GLY A 31 -3.93 -9.45 -4.68
CA GLY A 31 -3.35 -9.22 -3.35
C GLY A 31 -2.96 -7.77 -3.06
N PHE A 32 -3.30 -6.81 -3.94
CA PHE A 32 -3.15 -5.38 -3.64
C PHE A 32 -4.17 -4.93 -2.60
N LYS A 33 -3.71 -4.12 -1.64
CA LYS A 33 -4.54 -3.51 -0.59
C LYS A 33 -4.57 -2.00 -0.82
N SER A 34 -5.77 -1.45 -0.94
CA SER A 34 -5.98 -0.03 -1.24
C SER A 34 -5.41 0.85 -0.13
N GLY A 35 -4.69 1.91 -0.48
CA GLY A 35 -4.20 2.91 0.46
C GLY A 35 -5.10 4.14 0.51
N THR A 36 -5.27 4.74 1.68
CA THR A 36 -5.95 6.04 1.82
C THR A 36 -5.02 7.03 2.51
N ALA A 37 -4.98 8.26 2.00
CA ALA A 37 -4.22 9.35 2.62
C ALA A 37 -5.03 9.93 3.79
N SER A 38 -4.43 9.95 4.98
CA SER A 38 -5.01 10.59 6.16
C SER A 38 -4.37 11.96 6.37
N PHE A 39 -5.20 12.95 6.67
CA PHE A 39 -4.80 14.34 6.86
C PHE A 39 -5.00 14.75 8.32
N ALA A 40 -4.08 15.56 8.85
CA ALA A 40 -4.18 16.18 10.15
C ALA A 40 -4.03 17.70 10.01
N ASP A 41 -4.85 18.44 10.76
CA ASP A 41 -4.73 19.89 10.85
C ASP A 41 -3.61 20.28 11.83
N MET A 42 -2.86 21.32 11.50
CA MET A 42 -1.78 21.83 12.33
C MET A 42 -2.28 23.05 13.10
N PHE A 43 -2.21 23.04 14.42
CA PHE A 43 -2.52 24.20 15.27
C PHE A 43 -1.30 24.62 16.06
N ALA A 44 -1.05 25.93 16.19
CA ALA A 44 -0.04 26.46 17.09
C ALA A 44 -0.67 27.46 18.04
N GLY A 45 -0.97 27.03 19.28
CA GLY A 45 -1.22 27.82 20.51
C GLY A 45 -2.30 28.91 20.49
N SER A 46 -2.28 29.76 19.47
CA SER A 46 -3.32 30.67 19.05
C SER A 46 -4.39 29.91 18.24
N LYS A 47 -5.65 30.36 18.33
CA LYS A 47 -6.85 29.72 17.75
C LYS A 47 -6.90 29.71 16.20
N VAL A 48 -5.76 29.86 15.54
CA VAL A 48 -5.61 29.96 14.09
C VAL A 48 -4.90 28.71 13.59
N GLY A 49 -5.53 27.97 12.68
CA GLY A 49 -4.93 26.81 12.02
C GLY A 49 -3.74 27.22 11.14
N LEU A 50 -2.67 26.42 11.17
CA LEU A 50 -1.45 26.60 10.38
C LEU A 50 -1.49 25.84 9.04
N GLY A 51 -2.57 25.09 8.76
CA GLY A 51 -2.77 24.37 7.51
C GLY A 51 -2.80 22.85 7.71
N VAL A 52 -2.83 22.12 6.60
CA VAL A 52 -3.01 20.66 6.60
C VAL A 52 -1.70 19.93 6.33
N LYS A 53 -1.45 18.86 7.07
CA LYS A 53 -0.34 17.94 6.84
C LYS A 53 -0.86 16.53 6.60
N VAL A 54 -0.16 15.77 5.75
CA VAL A 54 -0.38 14.32 5.63
C VAL A 54 0.09 13.64 6.92
N ALA A 55 -0.86 13.03 7.62
CA ALA A 55 -0.63 12.26 8.84
C ALA A 55 0.02 10.91 8.52
N GLY A 56 -0.41 10.28 7.43
CA GLY A 56 0.11 9.02 6.93
C GLY A 56 -0.75 8.45 5.81
N ILE A 57 -0.29 7.35 5.22
CA ILE A 57 -1.05 6.57 4.24
C ILE A 57 -1.39 5.24 4.92
N THR A 58 -2.68 5.00 5.17
CA THR A 58 -3.15 3.78 5.82
C THR A 58 -3.66 2.82 4.77
N GLN A 59 -3.24 1.56 4.83
CA GLN A 59 -3.74 0.51 3.96
C GLN A 59 -5.03 -0.09 4.53
N ASP A 60 -6.01 -0.33 3.66
CA ASP A 60 -7.22 -1.06 3.98
C ASP A 60 -6.99 -2.55 3.77
N PHE A 61 -7.00 -3.31 4.88
CA PHE A 61 -6.79 -4.75 4.89
C PHE A 61 -8.05 -5.57 4.65
N THR A 62 -9.20 -4.93 4.42
CA THR A 62 -10.47 -5.61 4.14
C THR A 62 -10.32 -6.61 3.01
N ASP A 63 -10.98 -7.77 3.16
CA ASP A 63 -10.94 -8.82 2.15
C ASP A 63 -11.84 -8.49 0.96
N GLY A 64 -11.31 -8.72 -0.23
CA GLY A 64 -12.05 -8.65 -1.48
C GLY A 64 -12.72 -9.98 -1.81
N THR A 65 -13.41 -10.00 -2.94
CA THR A 65 -14.01 -11.23 -3.46
C THR A 65 -12.92 -12.20 -3.94
N THR A 66 -13.02 -13.47 -3.55
CA THR A 66 -12.08 -14.50 -4.01
C THR A 66 -12.57 -15.07 -5.34
N THR A 67 -11.77 -14.90 -6.40
CA THR A 67 -12.07 -15.47 -7.73
C THR A 67 -11.44 -16.85 -7.87
N ASN A 68 -12.24 -17.87 -8.21
CA ASN A 68 -11.73 -19.20 -8.49
C ASN A 68 -11.08 -19.25 -9.88
N THR A 69 -9.79 -19.58 -9.94
CA THR A 69 -9.00 -19.70 -11.18
C THR A 69 -8.96 -21.12 -11.75
N GLY A 70 -9.46 -22.12 -11.01
CA GLY A 70 -9.47 -23.53 -11.42
C GLY A 70 -8.09 -24.21 -11.44
N ARG A 71 -7.04 -23.52 -10.98
CA ARG A 71 -5.68 -24.08 -10.87
C ARG A 71 -5.45 -24.58 -9.45
N GLY A 72 -5.03 -25.84 -9.32
CA GLY A 72 -4.80 -26.48 -8.01
C GLY A 72 -3.60 -25.95 -7.21
N LEU A 73 -2.84 -24.99 -7.76
CA LEU A 73 -1.69 -24.35 -7.11
C LEU A 73 -2.01 -22.93 -6.60
N ASP A 74 -3.22 -22.42 -6.87
CA ASP A 74 -3.63 -21.09 -6.46
C ASP A 74 -4.34 -21.20 -5.10
N VAL A 75 -3.78 -20.57 -4.07
CA VAL A 75 -4.34 -20.55 -2.72
C VAL A 75 -4.62 -19.11 -2.33
N ALA A 76 -5.86 -18.82 -1.97
CA ALA A 76 -6.27 -17.54 -1.40
C ALA A 76 -6.45 -17.68 0.11
N ILE A 77 -5.93 -16.71 0.87
CA ILE A 77 -6.18 -16.60 2.31
C ILE A 77 -7.40 -15.70 2.48
N SER A 78 -8.38 -16.16 3.27
CA SER A 78 -9.52 -15.37 3.70
C SER A 78 -9.36 -15.04 5.19
N GLN A 79 -9.60 -13.79 5.56
CA GLN A 79 -9.37 -13.17 6.88
C GLN A 79 -7.92 -12.76 7.16
N ASN A 80 -7.55 -12.69 8.44
CA ASN A 80 -6.23 -12.27 8.86
C ASN A 80 -5.21 -13.39 8.64
N GLY A 81 -4.33 -13.19 7.66
CA GLY A 81 -3.19 -14.07 7.45
C GLY A 81 -2.29 -13.57 6.33
N PHE A 82 -0.99 -13.69 6.52
CA PHE A 82 0.00 -13.43 5.48
C PHE A 82 0.79 -14.71 5.22
N SER A 83 1.01 -15.02 3.95
CA SER A 83 1.91 -16.10 3.57
C SER A 83 3.36 -15.62 3.76
N ALA A 84 4.13 -16.32 4.58
CA ALA A 84 5.53 -16.03 4.83
C ALA A 84 6.42 -16.85 3.89
N TRP A 85 7.41 -16.19 3.27
CA TRP A 85 8.37 -16.82 2.38
C TRP A 85 9.77 -16.42 2.78
N TRP A 86 10.69 -17.36 2.58
CA TRP A 86 12.09 -17.11 2.83
C TRP A 86 12.72 -16.52 1.58
N THR A 87 13.19 -15.28 1.69
CA THR A 87 13.91 -14.66 0.58
C THR A 87 15.33 -15.23 0.55
N ALA A 88 15.72 -15.82 -0.58
CA ALA A 88 17.04 -16.46 -0.70
C ALA A 88 18.22 -15.47 -0.70
N MET A 89 17.97 -14.16 -0.63
CA MET A 89 18.97 -13.08 -0.74
C MET A 89 19.55 -12.61 0.59
N VAL A 90 18.94 -12.98 1.72
CA VAL A 90 19.41 -12.57 3.05
C VAL A 90 19.07 -13.67 4.05
N PRO A 91 20.06 -14.18 4.81
CA PRO A 91 19.86 -15.34 5.67
C PRO A 91 18.89 -15.12 6.84
N PHE A 92 18.27 -13.95 6.96
CA PHE A 92 17.37 -13.62 8.07
C PHE A 92 16.23 -12.65 7.69
N SER A 93 15.74 -12.66 6.44
CA SER A 93 14.57 -11.84 6.09
C SER A 93 13.43 -12.71 5.59
N ILE A 94 12.40 -12.83 6.44
CA ILE A 94 11.09 -13.36 6.09
C ILE A 94 10.31 -12.23 5.40
N ALA A 95 9.85 -12.48 4.18
CA ALA A 95 8.93 -11.58 3.47
C ALA A 95 7.50 -12.14 3.54
N ALA A 96 6.54 -11.25 3.77
CA ALA A 96 5.12 -11.57 3.82
C ALA A 96 4.41 -11.02 2.58
N THR A 97 3.54 -11.80 1.93
CA THR A 97 2.68 -11.31 0.84
C THR A 97 1.25 -11.81 0.99
N ALA A 98 0.31 -10.98 0.53
CA ALA A 98 -1.12 -11.28 0.48
C ALA A 98 -1.57 -11.77 -0.91
N SER A 99 -0.66 -12.00 -1.86
CA SER A 99 -0.99 -12.44 -3.22
C SER A 99 -1.11 -13.97 -3.35
N SER A 100 -2.07 -14.44 -4.15
CA SER A 100 -2.43 -15.86 -4.31
C SER A 100 -1.77 -16.58 -5.51
N ASN A 101 -0.97 -15.88 -6.32
CA ASN A 101 -0.43 -16.43 -7.57
C ASN A 101 1.02 -16.91 -7.42
N TRP A 102 1.17 -18.19 -7.08
CA TRP A 102 2.46 -18.84 -6.81
C TRP A 102 2.97 -19.58 -8.04
N THR A 103 3.46 -18.87 -9.06
CA THR A 103 4.20 -19.52 -10.15
C THR A 103 5.69 -19.64 -9.80
N ARG A 104 6.32 -20.79 -10.10
CA ARG A 104 7.76 -21.06 -9.86
C ARG A 104 8.70 -19.99 -10.45
N THR A 105 8.21 -19.17 -11.39
CA THR A 105 8.95 -18.12 -12.08
C THR A 105 9.12 -16.84 -11.24
N VAL A 106 8.19 -16.51 -10.34
CA VAL A 106 8.22 -15.27 -9.54
C VAL A 106 9.32 -15.31 -8.47
N ILE A 107 9.54 -16.47 -7.85
CA ILE A 107 10.63 -16.69 -6.86
C ILE A 107 12.00 -16.38 -7.46
N TRP A 108 12.19 -16.68 -8.76
CA TRP A 108 13.46 -16.47 -9.42
C TRP A 108 13.67 -15.04 -9.92
N SER A 109 12.59 -14.31 -10.23
CA SER A 109 12.66 -12.91 -10.67
C SER A 109 13.06 -11.96 -9.53
N ILE A 110 12.60 -12.22 -8.30
CA ILE A 110 13.01 -11.44 -7.11
C ILE A 110 14.52 -11.63 -6.82
N CYS A 111 15.07 -12.81 -7.12
CA CYS A 111 16.49 -13.10 -6.95
C CYS A 111 17.40 -12.57 -8.09
N ARG A 112 16.86 -12.00 -9.17
CA ARG A 112 17.66 -11.51 -10.31
C ARG A 112 17.71 -9.98 -10.45
N GLY A 113 17.03 -9.24 -9.56
CA GLY A 113 17.02 -7.78 -9.56
C GLY A 113 17.98 -7.10 -8.58
N CYS A 114 18.71 -7.85 -7.74
CA CYS A 114 19.75 -7.29 -6.87
C CYS A 114 21.13 -7.55 -7.50
N SER A 115 21.51 -6.69 -8.44
CA SER A 115 22.90 -6.40 -8.79
C SER A 115 23.11 -4.90 -8.67
#